data_AF-A0A838Q7I8-F1
#
_entry.id   AF-A0A838Q7I8-F1
#
_cell.length_a   1.000
_cell.length_b   1.000
_cell.length_c   1.000
_cell.angle_alpha   90.00
_cell.angle_beta   90.00
_cell.angle_gamma   90.00
#
_symmetry.space_group_name_H-M   'P 1'
#
loop_
_entity.id
_entity.type
_entity.pdbx_description
1 polymer ?
#
loop_
_entity_poly.entity_id
_entity_poly.type
_entity_poly.pdbx_seq_one_letter_code
_entity_poly.pdbx_strand_id
1 'polypeptide(L)'
;RGDPMFVKALFKLEVPEIQQGIVEIRAAAREVGNRTKIAVFSRDDSVDPVGACVGLKGSRVQAVVNELGGERIDIVPWSADPERFAKLALAPARVARVFSDAASKTIQAVVDEDQLSLAIGRNGQNVRLASELTEWKIELYSSREWMERGTEQQLFAPLPGETDDAVNPRLSEIEGLEPATIAVLEEAGYRTLDDVIDLEREDFLRLAGIAPEEADRLMTIINELTTDDDADADAESDTGTPSDTPETEVPEAPGDEGDDPSAGGTIGSDGGAGYGTNANDGEPNELSDAGSVPKSAPGTRKGE
;
A
#
# COMPACT_ATOMS: atom_id res chain seq x y z
N ARG A 1 7.93 8.69 -34.70
CA ARG A 1 7.68 7.51 -33.84
C ARG A 1 8.12 7.72 -32.39
N GLY A 2 9.27 8.35 -32.09
CA GLY A 2 9.72 8.57 -30.68
C GLY A 2 8.97 9.63 -29.86
N ASP A 3 8.32 10.59 -30.52
CA ASP A 3 7.54 11.66 -29.86
C ASP A 3 6.42 11.11 -28.93
N PRO A 4 6.25 11.62 -27.68
CA PRO A 4 5.13 11.26 -26.80
C PRO A 4 3.73 11.51 -27.42
N MET A 5 3.60 12.51 -28.30
CA MET A 5 2.36 12.79 -29.04
C MET A 5 1.94 11.64 -29.95
N PHE A 6 2.87 10.76 -30.37
CA PHE A 6 2.53 9.55 -31.11
C PHE A 6 1.68 8.58 -30.28
N VAL A 7 2.00 8.42 -28.99
CA VAL A 7 1.19 7.57 -28.08
C VAL A 7 -0.19 8.21 -27.84
N LYS A 8 -0.25 9.53 -27.62
CA LYS A 8 -1.53 10.24 -27.50
C LYS A 8 -2.40 10.11 -28.78
N ALA A 9 -1.78 10.09 -29.96
CA ALA A 9 -2.49 9.87 -31.23
C ALA A 9 -3.02 8.44 -31.38
N LEU A 10 -2.24 7.41 -31.01
CA LEU A 10 -2.70 6.01 -31.06
C LEU A 10 -3.86 5.75 -30.10
N PHE A 11 -3.77 6.20 -28.84
CA PHE A 11 -4.89 6.09 -27.90
C PHE A 11 -6.14 6.86 -28.39
N LYS A 12 -5.97 8.00 -29.07
CA LYS A 12 -7.09 8.70 -29.70
C LYS A 12 -7.72 7.91 -30.85
N LEU A 13 -6.98 7.05 -31.57
CA LEU A 13 -7.58 6.17 -32.57
C LEU A 13 -8.31 4.98 -31.92
N GLU A 14 -7.75 4.40 -30.87
CA GLU A 14 -8.25 3.16 -30.22
C GLU A 14 -9.39 3.39 -29.21
N VAL A 15 -9.49 4.58 -28.60
CA VAL A 15 -10.43 4.87 -27.50
C VAL A 15 -11.48 5.92 -27.93
N PRO A 16 -12.73 5.53 -28.24
CA PRO A 16 -13.82 6.44 -28.58
C PRO A 16 -14.05 7.55 -27.54
N GLU A 17 -13.88 7.24 -26.25
CA GLU A 17 -14.00 8.16 -25.12
C GLU A 17 -12.99 9.32 -25.21
N ILE A 18 -11.81 9.08 -25.82
CA ILE A 18 -10.79 10.10 -26.11
C ILE A 18 -11.08 10.84 -27.42
N GLN A 19 -11.73 10.21 -28.40
CA GLN A 19 -12.19 10.90 -29.61
C GLN A 19 -13.25 11.94 -29.29
N GLN A 20 -14.19 11.57 -28.42
CA GLN A 20 -15.30 12.40 -27.95
C GLN A 20 -14.86 13.47 -26.93
N GLY A 21 -13.66 13.34 -26.36
CA GLY A 21 -13.13 14.29 -25.38
C GLY A 21 -13.75 14.16 -23.99
N ILE A 22 -14.35 13.00 -23.69
CA ILE A 22 -14.82 12.61 -22.35
C ILE A 22 -13.61 12.27 -21.49
N VAL A 23 -12.72 11.43 -22.02
CA VAL A 23 -11.44 11.07 -21.40
C VAL A 23 -10.30 11.83 -22.09
N GLU A 24 -9.31 12.30 -21.32
CA GLU A 24 -8.17 13.04 -21.84
C GLU A 24 -6.84 12.60 -21.21
N ILE A 25 -5.80 12.48 -22.04
CA ILE A 25 -4.44 12.16 -21.59
C ILE A 25 -3.74 13.46 -21.19
N ARG A 26 -3.77 13.78 -19.89
CA ARG A 26 -3.13 14.97 -19.31
C ARG A 26 -1.62 14.91 -19.51
N ALA A 27 -0.94 13.99 -18.83
CA ALA A 27 0.51 13.80 -18.91
C ALA A 27 0.89 12.48 -19.61
N ALA A 28 2.12 12.41 -20.14
CA ALA A 28 2.71 11.20 -20.71
C ALA A 28 4.24 11.28 -20.60
N ALA A 29 4.85 10.24 -20.01
CA ALA A 29 6.30 10.08 -19.87
C ALA A 29 6.78 8.84 -20.62
N ARG A 30 7.90 8.90 -21.35
CA ARG A 30 8.19 7.89 -22.39
C ARG A 30 9.66 7.51 -22.61
N GLU A 31 10.01 6.29 -22.23
CA GLU A 31 11.20 5.58 -22.71
C GLU A 31 10.86 4.74 -23.95
N VAL A 32 11.05 5.34 -25.13
CA VAL A 32 10.70 4.80 -26.46
C VAL A 32 11.20 3.36 -26.67
N GLY A 33 10.30 2.47 -27.08
CA GLY A 33 10.58 1.06 -27.35
C GLY A 33 10.74 0.19 -26.10
N ASN A 34 10.48 0.73 -24.90
CA ASN A 34 10.66 0.00 -23.64
C ASN A 34 9.47 0.18 -22.69
N ARG A 35 9.18 1.42 -22.25
CA ARG A 35 8.07 1.70 -21.32
C ARG A 35 7.58 3.15 -21.42
N THR A 36 6.27 3.31 -21.50
CA THR A 36 5.56 4.59 -21.39
C THR A 36 4.60 4.55 -20.22
N LYS A 37 4.44 5.67 -19.52
CA LYS A 37 3.36 5.89 -18.55
C LYS A 37 2.49 7.05 -19.01
N ILE A 38 1.17 6.91 -18.94
CA ILE A 38 0.21 7.97 -19.26
C ILE A 38 -0.73 8.25 -18.09
N ALA A 39 -1.04 9.53 -17.88
CA ALA A 39 -1.98 9.99 -16.88
C ALA A 39 -3.30 10.42 -17.55
N VAL A 40 -4.39 9.74 -17.20
CA VAL A 40 -5.71 9.93 -17.82
C VAL A 40 -6.72 10.52 -16.85
N PHE A 41 -7.55 11.43 -17.34
CA PHE A 41 -8.61 12.09 -16.59
C PHE A 41 -9.94 11.92 -17.34
N SER A 42 -11.05 11.75 -16.63
CA SER A 42 -12.40 11.83 -17.20
C SER A 42 -13.03 13.15 -16.82
N ARG A 43 -13.74 13.77 -17.76
CA ARG A 43 -14.60 14.95 -17.55
C ARG A 43 -16.03 14.57 -17.14
N ASP A 44 -16.33 13.28 -17.12
CA ASP A 44 -17.60 12.70 -16.72
C ASP A 44 -17.32 11.68 -15.60
N ASP A 45 -17.82 11.96 -14.39
CA ASP A 45 -17.59 11.13 -13.20
C ASP A 45 -18.22 9.73 -13.30
N SER A 46 -19.11 9.50 -14.28
CA SER A 46 -19.67 8.17 -14.56
C SER A 46 -18.75 7.28 -15.41
N VAL A 47 -17.65 7.82 -15.95
CA VAL A 47 -16.72 7.13 -16.84
C VAL A 47 -15.35 6.98 -16.19
N ASP A 48 -14.94 5.75 -15.87
CA ASP A 48 -13.57 5.45 -15.44
C ASP A 48 -12.58 5.67 -16.61
N PRO A 49 -11.64 6.65 -16.51
CA PRO A 49 -10.70 6.91 -17.59
C PRO A 49 -9.65 5.80 -17.76
N VAL A 50 -9.37 5.00 -16.73
CA VAL A 50 -8.40 3.89 -16.82
C VAL A 50 -9.03 2.71 -17.56
N GLY A 51 -10.22 2.25 -17.14
CA GLY A 51 -11.01 1.23 -17.82
C GLY A 51 -11.37 1.62 -19.26
N ALA A 52 -11.64 2.91 -19.52
CA ALA A 52 -11.79 3.44 -20.88
C ALA A 52 -10.53 3.23 -21.73
N CYS A 53 -9.32 3.42 -21.19
CA CYS A 53 -8.09 3.23 -21.96
C CYS A 53 -7.60 1.77 -22.02
N VAL A 54 -7.91 0.96 -21.01
CA VAL A 54 -7.52 -0.46 -20.93
C VAL A 54 -8.44 -1.34 -21.80
N GLY A 55 -9.76 -1.15 -21.71
CA GLY A 55 -10.75 -1.98 -22.40
C GLY A 55 -10.91 -3.40 -21.82
N LEU A 56 -11.80 -4.20 -22.40
CA LEU A 56 -12.11 -5.56 -21.94
C LEU A 56 -10.85 -6.43 -21.92
N LYS A 57 -10.44 -6.87 -20.72
CA LYS A 57 -9.21 -7.66 -20.49
C LYS A 57 -7.93 -7.03 -21.08
N GLY A 58 -7.88 -5.70 -21.19
CA GLY A 58 -6.72 -4.99 -21.75
C GLY A 58 -6.68 -4.91 -23.28
N SER A 59 -7.76 -5.25 -23.99
CA SER A 59 -7.77 -5.30 -25.46
C SER A 59 -7.29 -4.01 -26.14
N ARG A 60 -7.71 -2.85 -25.63
CA ARG A 60 -7.40 -1.53 -26.23
C ARG A 60 -5.95 -1.13 -25.98
N VAL A 61 -5.49 -1.22 -24.73
CA VAL A 61 -4.07 -0.95 -24.41
C VAL A 61 -3.14 -1.93 -25.15
N GLN A 62 -3.51 -3.21 -25.29
CA GLN A 62 -2.70 -4.18 -26.02
C GLN A 62 -2.62 -3.89 -27.52
N ALA A 63 -3.66 -3.36 -28.16
CA ALA A 63 -3.60 -2.90 -29.54
C ALA A 63 -2.56 -1.77 -29.73
N VAL A 64 -2.53 -0.79 -28.81
CA VAL A 64 -1.53 0.28 -28.81
C VAL A 64 -0.12 -0.26 -28.53
N VAL A 65 0.05 -1.16 -27.56
CA VAL A 65 1.33 -1.84 -27.29
C VAL A 65 1.87 -2.55 -28.54
N ASN A 66 1.00 -3.21 -29.31
CA ASN A 66 1.39 -3.90 -30.54
C ASN A 66 1.89 -2.94 -31.63
N GLU A 67 1.19 -1.83 -31.88
CA GLU A 67 1.63 -0.80 -32.87
C GLU A 67 2.89 -0.04 -32.42
N LEU A 68 3.16 0.04 -31.12
CA LEU A 68 4.43 0.51 -30.56
C LEU A 68 5.55 -0.56 -30.57
N GLY A 69 5.29 -1.78 -31.05
CA GLY A 69 6.29 -2.84 -31.18
C GLY A 69 6.64 -3.55 -29.87
N GLY A 70 5.71 -3.60 -28.90
CA GLY A 70 5.91 -4.25 -27.60
C GLY A 70 6.35 -3.30 -26.48
N GLU A 71 6.38 -1.99 -26.72
CA GLU A 71 6.58 -0.97 -25.68
C GLU A 71 5.48 -1.09 -24.61
N ARG A 72 5.86 -1.32 -23.36
CA ARG A 72 4.90 -1.51 -22.26
C ARG A 72 4.25 -0.18 -21.88
N ILE A 73 2.94 -0.18 -21.62
CA ILE A 73 2.19 1.03 -21.27
C ILE A 73 1.56 0.87 -19.89
N ASP A 74 1.92 1.74 -18.96
CA ASP A 74 1.19 1.92 -17.70
C ASP A 74 0.17 3.06 -17.85
N ILE A 75 -1.06 2.82 -17.39
CA ILE A 75 -2.14 3.81 -17.43
C ILE A 75 -2.55 4.10 -15.98
N VAL A 76 -2.47 5.37 -15.57
CA VAL A 76 -2.77 5.79 -14.20
C VAL A 76 -3.80 6.94 -14.21
N PRO A 77 -4.65 7.08 -13.18
CA PRO A 77 -5.49 8.26 -13.05
C PRO A 77 -4.62 9.50 -12.83
N TRP A 78 -4.95 10.60 -13.50
CA TRP A 78 -4.38 11.91 -13.20
C TRP A 78 -5.00 12.50 -11.92
N SER A 79 -4.22 13.25 -11.15
CA SER A 79 -4.68 13.97 -9.96
C SER A 79 -4.09 15.39 -9.95
N ALA A 80 -4.89 16.35 -9.48
CA ALA A 80 -4.44 17.73 -9.26
C ALA A 80 -3.61 17.88 -7.98
N ASP A 81 -3.88 17.05 -6.96
CA ASP A 81 -3.01 16.89 -5.80
C ASP A 81 -1.74 16.13 -6.23
N PRO A 82 -0.53 16.71 -6.05
CA PRO A 82 0.73 16.08 -6.42
C PRO A 82 1.06 14.83 -5.61
N GLU A 83 0.63 14.73 -4.34
CA GLU A 83 0.95 13.57 -3.50
C GLU A 83 0.16 12.33 -3.91
N ARG A 84 -1.16 12.46 -4.08
CA ARG A 84 -1.99 11.43 -4.70
C ARG A 84 -1.53 11.12 -6.12
N PHE A 85 -1.12 12.12 -6.90
CA PHE A 85 -0.63 11.86 -8.26
C PHE A 85 0.68 11.06 -8.25
N ALA A 86 1.61 11.33 -7.33
CA ALA A 86 2.83 10.56 -7.16
C ALA A 86 2.57 9.12 -6.69
N LYS A 87 1.66 8.92 -5.71
CA LYS A 87 1.22 7.58 -5.27
C LYS A 87 0.69 6.75 -6.46
N LEU A 88 -0.15 7.36 -7.31
CA LEU A 88 -0.68 6.73 -8.52
C LEU A 88 0.41 6.53 -9.60
N ALA A 89 1.31 7.49 -9.78
CA ALA A 89 2.37 7.43 -10.78
C ALA A 89 3.41 6.33 -10.47
N LEU A 90 3.68 6.02 -9.20
CA LEU A 90 4.61 4.96 -8.80
C LEU A 90 4.07 3.53 -8.99
N ALA A 91 2.76 3.36 -9.22
CA ALA A 91 2.14 2.06 -9.49
C ALA A 91 2.89 1.29 -10.61
N PRO A 92 3.14 -0.03 -10.47
CA PRO A 92 2.46 -0.97 -9.56
C PRO A 92 3.00 -1.02 -8.12
N ALA A 93 4.02 -0.26 -7.75
CA ALA A 93 4.49 -0.24 -6.36
C ALA A 93 3.47 0.43 -5.44
N ARG A 94 3.26 -0.13 -4.24
CA ARG A 94 2.46 0.47 -3.18
C ARG A 94 3.32 1.45 -2.39
N VAL A 95 2.75 2.59 -2.02
CA VAL A 95 3.44 3.69 -1.33
C VAL A 95 2.73 3.97 -0.02
N ALA A 96 3.44 3.82 1.10
CA ALA A 96 2.89 3.92 2.44
C ALA A 96 2.67 5.38 2.85
N ARG A 97 3.68 6.24 2.66
CA ARG A 97 3.62 7.67 2.99
C ARG A 97 4.20 8.50 1.85
N VAL A 98 3.73 9.73 1.70
CA VAL A 98 4.28 10.71 0.77
C VAL A 98 4.31 12.06 1.47
N PHE A 99 5.33 12.85 1.20
CA PHE A 99 5.49 14.22 1.67
C PHE A 99 5.95 15.08 0.49
N SER A 100 5.29 16.20 0.23
CA SER A 100 5.64 17.13 -0.84
C SER A 100 6.26 18.43 -0.31
N ASP A 101 7.36 18.86 -0.93
CA ASP A 101 7.91 20.21 -0.80
C ASP A 101 7.63 21.00 -2.07
N ALA A 102 6.64 21.90 -1.99
CA ALA A 102 6.24 22.78 -3.07
C ALA A 102 7.31 23.84 -3.44
N ALA A 103 8.27 24.14 -2.57
CA ALA A 103 9.33 25.11 -2.84
C ALA A 103 10.44 24.52 -3.73
N SER A 104 10.89 23.28 -3.48
CA SER A 104 11.85 22.59 -4.34
C SER A 104 11.22 21.76 -5.47
N LYS A 105 9.89 21.59 -5.48
CA LYS A 105 9.17 20.59 -6.30
C LYS A 105 9.69 19.16 -6.10
N THR A 106 10.00 18.81 -4.86
CA THR A 106 10.41 17.44 -4.48
C THR A 106 9.24 16.72 -3.80
N ILE A 107 9.11 15.42 -4.08
CA ILE A 107 8.18 14.52 -3.41
C ILE A 107 8.99 13.37 -2.82
N GLN A 108 8.91 13.19 -1.51
CA GLN A 108 9.55 12.10 -0.79
C GLN A 108 8.52 11.01 -0.53
N ALA A 109 8.73 9.84 -1.13
CA ALA A 109 7.81 8.71 -1.11
C ALA A 109 8.41 7.55 -0.32
N VAL A 110 7.73 7.18 0.77
CA VAL A 110 8.13 6.09 1.66
C VAL A 110 7.39 4.82 1.25
N VAL A 111 8.16 3.75 1.03
CA VAL A 111 7.70 2.45 0.56
C VAL A 111 8.23 1.35 1.48
N ASP A 112 7.53 0.23 1.57
CA ASP A 112 8.03 -0.92 2.33
C ASP A 112 9.21 -1.59 1.60
N GLU A 113 10.05 -2.34 2.31
CA GLU A 113 11.31 -2.87 1.76
C GLU A 113 11.09 -3.82 0.55
N ASP A 114 9.97 -4.56 0.53
CA ASP A 114 9.56 -5.40 -0.61
C ASP A 114 9.09 -4.56 -1.82
N GLN A 115 8.53 -3.37 -1.58
CA GLN A 115 8.04 -2.46 -2.60
C GLN A 115 9.15 -1.57 -3.18
N LEU A 116 10.25 -1.31 -2.46
CA LEU A 116 11.33 -0.42 -2.89
C LEU A 116 11.92 -0.79 -4.26
N SER A 117 12.24 -2.06 -4.46
CA SER A 117 12.77 -2.58 -5.74
C SER A 117 11.79 -2.35 -6.91
N LEU A 118 10.49 -2.49 -6.66
CA LEU A 118 9.43 -2.27 -7.64
C LEU A 118 9.21 -0.77 -7.92
N ALA A 119 9.29 0.07 -6.90
CA ALA A 119 9.11 1.52 -6.98
C ALA A 119 10.23 2.20 -7.77
N ILE A 120 11.48 1.78 -7.55
CA ILE A 120 12.65 2.20 -8.34
C ILE A 120 12.54 1.61 -9.76
N GLY A 121 12.29 0.31 -9.85
CA GLY A 121 12.26 -0.46 -11.10
C GLY A 121 13.64 -0.63 -11.75
N ARG A 122 13.68 -1.43 -12.83
CA ARG A 122 14.94 -1.73 -13.54
C ARG A 122 15.64 -0.44 -13.97
N ASN A 123 16.89 -0.24 -13.54
CA ASN A 123 17.71 0.95 -13.80
C ASN A 123 17.03 2.29 -13.42
N GLY A 124 16.16 2.30 -12.40
CA GLY A 124 15.43 3.50 -11.98
C GLY A 124 14.32 3.95 -12.95
N GLN A 125 13.93 3.11 -13.92
CA GLN A 125 12.93 3.45 -14.94
C GLN A 125 11.57 3.85 -14.34
N ASN A 126 11.12 3.19 -13.26
CA ASN A 126 9.78 3.41 -12.74
C ASN A 126 9.67 4.78 -12.04
N VAL A 127 10.62 5.10 -11.16
CA VAL A 127 10.71 6.41 -10.49
C VAL A 127 11.02 7.56 -11.45
N ARG A 128 11.82 7.32 -12.51
CA ARG A 128 12.09 8.30 -13.57
C ARG A 128 10.82 8.65 -14.35
N LEU A 129 10.12 7.64 -14.89
CA LEU A 129 8.88 7.85 -15.62
C LEU A 129 7.78 8.46 -14.72
N ALA A 130 7.74 8.10 -13.43
CA ALA A 130 6.83 8.74 -12.49
C ALA A 130 7.15 10.24 -12.28
N SER A 131 8.44 10.60 -12.12
CA SER A 131 8.88 11.99 -11.97
C SER A 131 8.63 12.86 -13.22
N GLU A 132 8.89 12.28 -14.41
CA GLU A 132 8.60 12.92 -15.70
C GLU A 132 7.09 13.11 -15.91
N LEU A 133 6.26 12.17 -15.44
CA LEU A 133 4.80 12.23 -15.56
C LEU A 133 4.16 13.25 -14.61
N THR A 134 4.68 13.39 -13.39
CA THR A 134 4.15 14.35 -12.40
C THR A 134 4.66 15.76 -12.60
N GLU A 135 5.81 15.94 -13.27
CA GLU A 135 6.62 17.18 -13.28
C GLU A 135 7.21 17.56 -11.91
N TRP A 136 7.44 16.56 -11.04
CA TRP A 136 8.09 16.71 -9.73
C TRP A 136 9.24 15.72 -9.58
N LYS A 137 10.26 16.08 -8.80
CA LYS A 137 11.38 15.19 -8.46
C LYS A 137 10.91 14.19 -7.39
N ILE A 138 10.79 12.90 -7.74
CA ILE A 138 10.42 11.86 -6.76
C ILE A 138 11.68 11.23 -6.16
N GLU A 139 11.81 11.30 -4.84
CA GLU A 139 12.79 10.59 -4.04
C GLU A 139 12.11 9.40 -3.34
N LEU A 140 12.75 8.23 -3.35
CA LEU A 140 12.23 7.00 -2.73
C LEU A 140 13.06 6.61 -1.51
N TYR A 141 12.37 6.22 -0.44
CA TYR A 141 12.98 5.73 0.79
C TYR A 141 12.24 4.47 1.25
N SER A 142 12.98 3.46 1.73
CA SER A 142 12.35 2.41 2.53
C SER A 142 11.78 2.99 3.83
N SER A 143 10.75 2.34 4.39
CA SER A 143 10.24 2.63 5.73
C SER A 143 11.36 2.66 6.79
N ARG A 144 12.41 1.85 6.62
CA ARG A 144 13.62 1.84 7.46
C ARG A 144 14.52 3.07 7.25
N GLU A 145 14.96 3.35 6.02
CA GLU A 145 15.80 4.53 5.71
C GLU A 145 15.10 5.83 6.12
N TRP A 146 13.77 5.88 6.02
CA TRP A 146 12.97 7.01 6.48
C TRP A 146 13.01 7.19 8.00
N MET A 147 12.92 6.10 8.78
CA MET A 147 13.07 6.18 10.25
C MET A 147 14.49 6.59 10.64
N GLU A 148 15.51 5.95 10.06
CA GLU A 148 16.93 6.30 10.32
C GLU A 148 17.20 7.78 10.01
N ARG A 149 16.67 8.30 8.89
CA ARG A 149 16.72 9.73 8.52
C ARG A 149 15.92 10.65 9.44
N GLY A 150 14.76 10.21 9.93
CA GLY A 150 13.98 10.95 10.91
C GLY A 150 14.78 11.17 12.20
N THR A 151 15.42 10.12 12.70
CA THR A 151 16.32 10.20 13.85
C THR A 151 17.55 11.07 13.55
N GLU A 152 18.20 10.93 12.38
CA GLU A 152 19.33 11.79 11.99
C GLU A 152 18.96 13.28 11.85
N GLN A 153 17.75 13.59 11.37
CA GLN A 153 17.25 14.96 11.27
C GLN A 153 16.88 15.54 12.65
N GLN A 154 16.33 14.73 13.56
CA GLN A 154 16.14 15.09 14.96
C GLN A 154 17.48 15.27 15.71
N LEU A 155 18.55 14.58 15.30
CA LEU A 155 19.90 14.69 15.87
C LEU A 155 20.70 15.92 15.38
N PHE A 156 20.30 16.55 14.27
CA PHE A 156 21.05 17.68 13.67
C PHE A 156 20.23 18.93 13.34
N ALA A 157 18.92 18.91 13.48
CA ALA A 157 18.17 20.14 13.74
C ALA A 157 18.53 20.65 15.14
N PRO A 158 18.67 21.98 15.36
CA PRO A 158 18.33 22.52 16.67
C PRO A 158 16.88 22.12 16.94
N LEU A 159 16.60 21.49 18.08
CA LEU A 159 15.26 21.02 18.46
C LEU A 159 14.22 22.11 18.12
N PRO A 160 13.26 21.86 17.20
CA PRO A 160 12.12 22.74 17.08
C PRO A 160 11.41 22.67 18.42
N GLY A 161 11.41 23.80 19.15
CA GLY A 161 11.12 23.81 20.59
C GLY A 161 9.83 23.07 20.91
N GLU A 162 9.93 22.13 21.86
CA GLU A 162 8.82 21.29 22.29
C GLU A 162 7.64 22.15 22.78
N THR A 163 6.59 22.17 21.96
CA THR A 163 5.26 22.64 22.32
C THR A 163 4.31 21.49 22.01
N ASP A 164 4.24 20.55 22.96
CA ASP A 164 3.40 19.33 22.90
C ASP A 164 1.88 19.62 22.96
N ASP A 165 1.51 20.91 22.98
CA ASP A 165 0.19 21.54 22.91
C ASP A 165 -0.78 20.97 21.85
N ALA A 166 -0.30 20.15 20.91
CA ALA A 166 -1.09 19.53 19.84
C ALA A 166 -1.45 18.05 20.09
N VAL A 167 -0.90 17.43 21.14
CA VAL A 167 -1.13 16.02 21.50
C VAL A 167 -1.45 15.87 22.99
N ASN A 168 -0.91 16.75 23.84
CA ASN A 168 -1.01 16.66 25.28
C ASN A 168 -1.69 17.93 25.84
N PRO A 169 -2.93 17.84 26.36
CA PRO A 169 -3.65 19.02 26.84
C PRO A 169 -2.95 19.60 28.08
N ARG A 170 -2.85 20.93 28.13
CA ARG A 170 -2.23 21.62 29.27
C ARG A 170 -3.14 21.57 30.49
N LEU A 171 -2.56 21.48 31.69
CA LEU A 171 -3.30 21.54 32.95
C LEU A 171 -4.09 22.86 33.13
N SER A 172 -3.69 23.92 32.43
CA SER A 172 -4.39 25.21 32.39
C SER A 172 -5.58 25.27 31.41
N GLU A 173 -5.81 24.21 30.61
CA GLU A 173 -6.90 24.09 29.64
C GLU A 173 -7.96 23.04 30.04
N ILE A 174 -7.70 22.26 31.09
CA ILE A 174 -8.63 21.27 31.65
C ILE A 174 -9.71 21.97 32.50
N GLU A 175 -10.98 21.79 32.11
CA GLU A 175 -12.12 22.31 32.89
C GLU A 175 -12.22 21.61 34.25
N GLY A 176 -12.28 22.39 35.34
CA GLY A 176 -12.50 21.89 36.71
C GLY A 176 -11.32 22.09 37.68
N LEU A 177 -10.12 22.40 37.19
CA LEU A 177 -8.97 22.70 38.06
C LEU A 177 -8.97 24.15 38.54
N GLU A 178 -8.67 24.37 39.82
CA GLU A 178 -8.53 25.73 40.36
C GLU A 178 -7.18 26.37 39.96
N PRO A 179 -7.14 27.66 39.61
CA PRO A 179 -5.89 28.35 39.24
C PRO A 179 -4.78 28.30 40.30
N ALA A 180 -5.14 28.15 41.57
CA ALA A 180 -4.17 27.95 42.65
C ALA A 180 -3.47 26.58 42.56
N THR A 181 -4.23 25.52 42.27
CA THR A 181 -3.71 24.16 42.10
C THR A 181 -2.84 24.06 40.84
N ILE A 182 -3.27 24.67 39.73
CA ILE A 182 -2.49 24.75 38.49
C ILE A 182 -1.13 25.43 38.75
N ALA A 183 -1.11 26.57 39.47
CA ALA A 183 0.13 27.26 39.78
C ALA A 183 1.11 26.43 40.64
N VAL A 184 0.60 25.62 41.59
CA VAL A 184 1.43 24.70 42.40
C VAL A 184 1.99 23.55 41.56
N LEU A 185 1.21 23.02 40.60
CA LEU A 185 1.67 22.00 39.67
C LEU A 185 2.74 22.56 38.71
N GLU A 186 2.52 23.75 38.14
CA GLU A 186 3.48 24.43 37.26
C GLU A 186 4.79 24.82 37.96
N GLU A 187 4.76 25.18 39.26
CA GLU A 187 5.93 25.43 40.11
C GLU A 187 6.69 24.14 40.46
N ALA A 188 5.96 23.03 40.67
CA ALA A 188 6.54 21.71 40.87
C ALA A 188 7.10 21.08 39.57
N GLY A 189 6.67 21.59 38.40
CA GLY A 189 7.19 21.23 37.07
C GLY A 189 6.20 20.52 36.15
N TYR A 190 5.05 20.10 36.67
CA TYR A 190 3.99 19.40 35.92
C TYR A 190 3.16 20.41 35.11
N ARG A 191 2.94 20.19 33.81
CA ARG A 191 2.27 21.15 32.91
C ARG A 191 1.25 20.55 31.95
N THR A 192 1.39 19.27 31.65
CA THR A 192 0.56 18.50 30.72
C THR A 192 -0.20 17.39 31.45
N LEU A 193 -1.10 16.69 30.73
CA LEU A 193 -1.83 15.56 31.31
C LEU A 193 -0.91 14.35 31.57
N ASP A 194 0.01 14.03 30.66
CA ASP A 194 0.97 12.92 30.88
C ASP A 194 1.93 13.18 32.04
N ASP A 195 2.23 14.44 32.37
CA ASP A 195 3.03 14.77 33.56
C ASP A 195 2.35 14.31 34.87
N VAL A 196 1.02 14.17 34.87
CA VAL A 196 0.21 13.88 36.08
C VAL A 196 -0.54 12.54 36.03
N ILE A 197 -0.66 11.89 34.86
CA ILE A 197 -1.41 10.64 34.69
C ILE A 197 -0.85 9.47 35.52
N ASP A 198 0.47 9.41 35.66
CA ASP A 198 1.19 8.38 36.43
C ASP A 198 1.32 8.71 37.93
N LEU A 199 0.76 9.83 38.41
CA LEU A 199 0.90 10.26 39.81
C LEU A 199 -0.21 9.68 40.70
N GLU A 200 0.19 9.07 41.81
CA GLU A 200 -0.76 8.64 42.84
C GLU A 200 -1.19 9.80 43.75
N ARG A 201 -2.32 9.61 44.45
CA ARG A 201 -2.82 10.55 45.48
C ARG A 201 -1.76 10.97 46.50
N GLU A 202 -0.84 10.07 46.86
CA GLU A 202 0.25 10.40 47.79
C GLU A 202 1.25 11.42 47.22
N ASP A 203 1.46 11.46 45.91
CA ASP A 203 2.40 12.39 45.28
C ASP A 203 1.84 13.80 45.18
N PHE A 204 0.56 13.96 44.85
CA PHE A 204 -0.13 15.25 44.99
C PHE A 204 -0.09 15.77 46.44
N LEU A 205 -0.24 14.89 47.43
CA LEU A 205 -0.12 15.23 48.85
C LEU A 205 1.31 15.55 49.32
N ARG A 206 2.34 15.26 48.52
CA ARG A 206 3.73 15.67 48.78
C ARG A 206 4.01 17.10 48.26
N LEU A 207 3.14 17.68 47.42
CA LEU A 207 3.28 19.03 46.88
C LEU A 207 2.78 20.10 47.87
N ALA A 208 3.63 21.11 48.13
CA ALA A 208 3.42 22.12 49.17
C ALA A 208 2.38 23.19 48.77
N GLY A 209 1.11 22.82 48.75
CA GLY A 209 -0.02 23.72 48.45
C GLY A 209 -1.32 23.00 48.10
N ILE A 210 -1.27 21.71 47.77
CA ILE A 210 -2.44 20.87 47.52
C ILE A 210 -2.96 20.34 48.86
N ALA A 211 -4.25 20.52 49.14
CA ALA A 211 -4.90 19.87 50.29
C ALA A 211 -5.65 18.60 49.82
N PRO A 212 -6.12 17.73 50.75
CA PRO A 212 -6.62 16.40 50.37
C PRO A 212 -7.85 16.43 49.45
N GLU A 213 -8.67 17.46 49.53
CA GLU A 213 -9.86 17.60 48.68
C GLU A 213 -9.50 17.93 47.22
N GLU A 214 -8.42 18.68 46.99
CA GLU A 214 -7.92 19.01 45.66
C GLU A 214 -7.17 17.83 45.03
N ALA A 215 -6.45 17.04 45.83
CA ALA A 215 -5.85 15.78 45.38
C ALA A 215 -6.91 14.75 44.95
N ASP A 216 -8.03 14.65 45.68
CA ASP A 216 -9.15 13.79 45.30
C ASP A 216 -9.82 14.26 43.99
N ARG A 217 -9.95 15.58 43.79
CA ARG A 217 -10.49 16.15 42.54
C ARG A 217 -9.55 15.93 41.35
N LEU A 218 -8.24 16.10 41.53
CA LEU A 218 -7.23 15.80 40.51
C LEU A 218 -7.33 14.34 40.04
N MET A 219 -7.30 13.38 40.96
CA MET A 219 -7.47 11.95 40.63
C MET A 219 -8.79 11.68 39.90
N THR A 220 -9.88 12.35 40.30
CA THR A 220 -11.19 12.20 39.64
C THR A 220 -11.17 12.70 38.21
N ILE A 221 -10.64 13.91 37.97
CA ILE A 221 -10.58 14.55 36.64
C ILE A 221 -9.63 13.78 35.71
N ILE A 222 -8.46 13.35 36.22
CA ILE A 222 -7.51 12.53 35.45
C ILE A 222 -8.19 11.23 35.02
N ASN A 223 -8.86 10.52 35.93
CA ASN A 223 -9.57 9.28 35.60
C ASN A 223 -10.74 9.52 34.64
N GLU A 224 -11.51 10.60 34.79
CA GLU A 224 -12.62 10.92 33.87
C GLU A 224 -12.13 11.23 32.44
N LEU A 225 -10.92 11.81 32.31
CA LEU A 225 -10.27 12.08 31.01
C LEU A 225 -9.58 10.84 30.39
N THR A 226 -9.37 9.76 31.14
CA THR A 226 -8.67 8.55 30.63
C THR A 226 -9.57 7.34 30.44
N THR A 227 -10.78 7.30 31.04
CA THR A 227 -11.67 6.12 30.96
C THR A 227 -12.55 6.00 29.70
N ASP A 228 -12.39 6.87 28.69
CA ASP A 228 -13.17 6.78 27.43
C ASP A 228 -12.77 5.57 26.53
N ASP A 229 -11.66 4.87 26.83
CA ASP A 229 -11.24 3.62 26.16
C ASP A 229 -11.53 2.34 26.99
N ASP A 230 -11.70 2.42 28.32
CA ASP A 230 -11.90 1.26 29.21
C ASP A 230 -13.39 0.95 29.46
N ALA A 231 -14.12 0.69 28.38
CA ALA A 231 -15.55 0.39 28.36
C ALA A 231 -15.89 -1.11 28.19
N ASP A 232 -15.06 -2.02 28.70
CA ASP A 232 -15.42 -3.44 28.89
C ASP A 232 -15.31 -3.84 30.38
N ALA A 233 -16.46 -4.15 30.96
CA ALA A 233 -16.54 -5.00 32.16
C ALA A 233 -16.09 -6.43 31.76
N ASP A 234 -15.59 -7.30 32.64
CA ASP A 234 -16.27 -7.70 33.87
C ASP A 234 -15.32 -7.87 35.06
N ALA A 235 -15.86 -7.55 36.24
CA ALA A 235 -15.37 -8.15 37.47
C ALA A 235 -15.99 -9.54 37.63
N GLU A 236 -15.16 -10.57 37.86
CA GLU A 236 -15.39 -11.44 39.01
C GLU A 236 -14.16 -12.26 39.40
N SER A 237 -13.96 -12.39 40.71
CA SER A 237 -13.01 -13.32 41.30
C SER A 237 -13.78 -14.45 41.98
N ASP A 238 -13.58 -15.70 41.56
CA ASP A 238 -13.34 -16.80 42.51
C ASP A 238 -12.71 -18.04 41.83
N THR A 239 -12.28 -18.94 42.70
CA THR A 239 -11.60 -20.23 42.55
C THR A 239 -12.36 -21.32 41.79
N GLY A 240 -11.62 -22.30 41.22
CA GLY A 240 -12.23 -23.58 40.79
C GLY A 240 -11.38 -24.49 39.89
N THR A 241 -10.47 -25.29 40.45
CA THR A 241 -9.77 -26.37 39.70
C THR A 241 -10.41 -27.75 39.97
N PRO A 242 -10.84 -28.46 38.92
CA PRO A 242 -10.36 -29.83 38.63
C PRO A 242 -9.85 -29.94 37.17
N SER A 243 -8.85 -30.73 36.78
CA SER A 243 -8.55 -32.17 37.00
C SER A 243 -9.29 -33.13 36.03
N ASP A 244 -8.51 -33.80 35.17
CA ASP A 244 -8.51 -35.24 34.76
C ASP A 244 -9.83 -36.06 34.88
N THR A 245 -10.27 -36.95 33.96
CA THR A 245 -9.63 -37.79 32.90
C THR A 245 -10.72 -38.24 31.87
N PRO A 246 -10.44 -38.62 30.60
CA PRO A 246 -11.47 -39.07 29.65
C PRO A 246 -11.82 -40.57 29.69
N GLU A 247 -13.05 -40.94 29.28
CA GLU A 247 -13.47 -42.33 28.99
C GLU A 247 -14.58 -42.40 27.90
N THR A 248 -15.17 -43.58 27.63
CA THR A 248 -15.42 -44.05 26.24
C THR A 248 -16.87 -44.49 25.88
N GLU A 249 -17.07 -44.71 24.57
CA GLU A 249 -18.01 -45.65 23.90
C GLU A 249 -19.46 -45.25 23.52
N VAL A 250 -19.93 -45.93 22.47
CA VAL A 250 -21.26 -45.95 21.81
C VAL A 250 -21.91 -47.32 22.08
N PRO A 251 -23.24 -47.55 21.98
CA PRO A 251 -24.01 -47.62 20.71
C PRO A 251 -25.42 -46.96 20.85
N GLU A 252 -26.54 -47.20 20.15
CA GLU A 252 -27.03 -48.20 19.17
C GLU A 252 -27.90 -47.54 18.06
N ALA A 253 -28.39 -48.34 17.10
CA ALA A 253 -29.51 -48.02 16.19
C ALA A 253 -30.49 -49.23 16.13
N PRO A 254 -31.77 -49.02 15.77
CA PRO A 254 -32.30 -49.49 14.46
C PRO A 254 -33.37 -48.50 13.88
N GLY A 255 -34.03 -48.69 12.72
CA GLY A 255 -34.04 -49.72 11.66
C GLY A 255 -35.32 -49.58 10.78
N ASP A 256 -35.48 -50.43 9.74
CA ASP A 256 -36.66 -50.61 8.84
C ASP A 256 -37.16 -49.42 7.96
N GLU A 257 -37.95 -49.60 6.89
CA GLU A 257 -37.87 -50.50 5.70
C GLU A 257 -38.95 -50.09 4.63
N GLY A 258 -38.89 -50.60 3.38
CA GLY A 258 -39.91 -50.49 2.30
C GLY A 258 -39.63 -49.41 1.21
N ASP A 259 -39.58 -49.64 -0.13
CA ASP A 259 -40.37 -50.40 -1.14
C ASP A 259 -41.79 -49.84 -1.45
N ASP A 260 -42.29 -49.73 -2.70
CA ASP A 260 -41.72 -49.98 -4.06
C ASP A 260 -42.39 -49.08 -5.19
N PRO A 261 -42.91 -49.55 -6.37
CA PRO A 261 -42.38 -49.19 -7.71
C PRO A 261 -43.22 -48.22 -8.57
N SER A 262 -42.65 -47.74 -9.70
CA SER A 262 -43.21 -48.03 -11.05
C SER A 262 -42.35 -47.61 -12.29
N ALA A 263 -42.25 -48.57 -13.21
CA ALA A 263 -41.81 -48.61 -14.64
C ALA A 263 -41.58 -47.32 -15.48
N GLY A 264 -40.76 -47.34 -16.56
CA GLY A 264 -39.92 -48.44 -17.10
C GLY A 264 -39.65 -48.37 -18.63
N GLY A 265 -38.59 -49.06 -19.11
CA GLY A 265 -38.23 -49.23 -20.54
C GLY A 265 -37.48 -48.06 -21.21
N THR A 266 -36.66 -48.22 -22.27
CA THR A 266 -36.24 -49.40 -23.06
C THR A 266 -34.92 -49.12 -23.83
N ILE A 267 -34.02 -50.11 -23.91
CA ILE A 267 -32.99 -50.48 -24.94
C ILE A 267 -32.73 -49.46 -26.10
N GLY A 268 -31.51 -49.14 -26.57
CA GLY A 268 -30.12 -49.65 -26.41
C GLY A 268 -29.17 -48.79 -27.28
N SER A 269 -27.93 -49.13 -27.69
CA SER A 269 -27.05 -50.32 -27.53
C SER A 269 -25.63 -50.01 -28.05
N ASP A 270 -24.58 -50.58 -27.43
CA ASP A 270 -23.19 -50.83 -27.92
C ASP A 270 -22.33 -49.68 -28.50
N GLY A 271 -20.99 -49.62 -28.34
CA GLY A 271 -20.03 -50.49 -27.61
C GLY A 271 -18.86 -49.63 -27.08
N GLY A 272 -17.93 -50.12 -26.24
CA GLY A 272 -17.05 -51.26 -26.51
C GLY A 272 -15.67 -50.74 -26.97
N ALA A 273 -14.91 -50.04 -26.11
CA ALA A 273 -13.95 -50.61 -25.15
C ALA A 273 -12.71 -51.26 -25.81
N GLY A 274 -11.51 -50.72 -25.55
CA GLY A 274 -10.24 -51.27 -26.05
C GLY A 274 -9.01 -50.53 -25.51
N TYR A 275 -8.28 -51.15 -24.56
CA TYR A 275 -6.97 -50.70 -24.12
C TYR A 275 -5.89 -51.08 -25.16
N GLY A 276 -4.83 -50.27 -25.28
CA GLY A 276 -3.71 -50.55 -26.17
C GLY A 276 -2.45 -49.77 -25.80
N THR A 277 -1.59 -50.35 -24.96
CA THR A 277 -0.25 -49.84 -24.65
C THR A 277 0.79 -50.41 -25.62
N ASN A 278 1.68 -49.56 -26.15
CA ASN A 278 3.11 -49.88 -26.27
C ASN A 278 3.94 -48.63 -26.63
N ALA A 279 5.21 -48.66 -26.23
CA ALA A 279 6.23 -47.71 -26.66
C ALA A 279 7.02 -48.26 -27.86
N ASN A 280 7.74 -47.38 -28.58
CA ASN A 280 9.09 -47.70 -29.04
C ASN A 280 9.90 -46.41 -29.32
N ASP A 281 11.22 -46.54 -29.31
CA ASP A 281 12.18 -45.44 -29.45
C ASP A 281 12.37 -44.92 -30.89
N GLY A 282 13.01 -43.75 -31.01
CA GLY A 282 13.42 -43.13 -32.28
C GLY A 282 14.35 -41.94 -32.07
N GLU A 283 15.66 -42.17 -32.16
CA GLU A 283 16.72 -41.17 -31.92
C GLU A 283 16.93 -40.16 -33.08
N PRO A 284 17.69 -39.07 -32.88
CA PRO A 284 17.69 -37.91 -33.77
C PRO A 284 18.53 -38.10 -35.04
N ASN A 285 18.30 -37.20 -36.01
CA ASN A 285 19.06 -37.16 -37.27
C ASN A 285 19.96 -35.91 -37.31
N GLU A 286 21.26 -36.09 -37.12
CA GLU A 286 22.27 -35.07 -37.44
C GLU A 286 22.46 -34.95 -38.96
N LEU A 287 22.77 -33.75 -39.46
CA LEU A 287 23.49 -33.61 -40.73
C LEU A 287 24.25 -32.27 -40.80
N SER A 288 25.50 -32.37 -41.24
CA SER A 288 26.46 -31.30 -41.50
C SER A 288 26.12 -30.55 -42.82
N ASP A 289 26.84 -29.51 -43.29
CA ASP A 289 28.26 -29.17 -43.10
C ASP A 289 28.63 -27.70 -43.47
N ALA A 290 29.87 -27.32 -43.11
CA ALA A 290 30.76 -26.32 -43.73
C ALA A 290 30.35 -24.83 -43.88
N GLY A 291 31.14 -23.92 -43.28
CA GLY A 291 30.96 -22.46 -43.44
C GLY A 291 32.01 -21.54 -42.78
N SER A 292 33.31 -21.83 -42.90
CA SER A 292 34.43 -21.04 -42.31
C SER A 292 35.12 -20.15 -43.37
N VAL A 293 35.84 -19.05 -43.13
CA VAL A 293 36.56 -18.40 -41.98
C VAL A 293 36.59 -16.86 -42.27
N PRO A 294 37.31 -15.92 -41.56
CA PRO A 294 38.01 -15.91 -40.26
C PRO A 294 37.75 -14.65 -39.36
N LYS A 295 38.49 -14.55 -38.23
CA LYS A 295 38.56 -13.37 -37.32
C LYS A 295 39.47 -12.25 -37.85
N SER A 296 39.21 -11.00 -37.46
CA SER A 296 40.28 -10.01 -37.18
C SER A 296 39.82 -8.88 -36.21
N ALA A 297 40.77 -8.35 -35.43
CA ALA A 297 40.67 -7.21 -34.51
C ALA A 297 42.10 -6.87 -34.01
N PRO A 298 42.36 -5.75 -33.30
CA PRO A 298 41.59 -4.52 -33.14
C PRO A 298 42.29 -3.30 -33.79
N GLY A 299 41.72 -2.09 -33.70
CA GLY A 299 42.34 -0.86 -34.22
C GLY A 299 42.14 0.36 -33.31
N THR A 300 43.23 0.87 -32.74
CA THR A 300 43.26 2.10 -31.90
C THR A 300 43.43 3.37 -32.73
N ARG A 301 42.85 4.49 -32.28
CA ARG A 301 43.37 5.85 -32.52
C ARG A 301 42.96 6.84 -31.43
N LYS A 302 43.80 7.85 -31.23
CA LYS A 302 43.58 9.06 -30.43
C LYS A 302 43.35 10.26 -31.36
N GLY A 303 42.88 11.38 -30.81
CA GLY A 303 42.78 12.68 -31.46
C GLY A 303 41.32 13.11 -31.63
N GLU A 304 40.91 14.30 -31.20
CA GLU A 304 41.61 15.37 -30.45
C GLU A 304 40.71 15.90 -29.32
#